data_AF-A0A813K1W1-F1
#
_entry.id   AF-A0A813K1W1-F1
#
_cell.length_a   1.000
_cell.length_b   1.000
_cell.length_c   1.000
_cell.angle_alpha   90.00
_cell.angle_beta   90.00
_cell.angle_gamma   90.00
#
_symmetry.space_group_name_H-M   'P 1'
#
loop_
_entity.id
_entity.type
_entity.pdbx_description
1 polymer ?
#
loop_
_entity_poly.entity_id
_entity_poly.type
_entity_poly.pdbx_seq_one_letter_code
_entity_poly.pdbx_strand_id
1 'polypeptide(L)'
;DEKMPAVDKNNGVTSPHARTTYTWGDLESIKSKAACAIDRCEFLNSSRNKFTEFRAAEAGKIGFAIRSRSQPHLLMSKTLSTGLEDASSLLDAQQKRVSEAKTGLKRLDAVNKYVIDKEKHTGGEEGQKAAENSAKSTQLFKRPYPLYAELYNLRTHELGKPREQPLGPCTLLQAYQPNPAALRHGMQGTHLSSMNSMAKSTKSVKSPKAAEE
;
A
#
# COMPACT_ATOMS: atom_id res chain seq x y z
N ASP A 1 57.35 -31.44 -2.15
CA ASP A 1 56.13 -31.43 -2.96
C ASP A 1 54.89 -31.30 -2.09
N GLU A 2 54.42 -30.08 -1.86
CA GLU A 2 53.03 -29.84 -1.45
C GLU A 2 52.64 -28.44 -1.94
N LYS A 3 52.00 -28.42 -3.10
CA LYS A 3 51.59 -27.21 -3.82
C LYS A 3 50.20 -26.84 -3.31
N MET A 4 50.12 -25.80 -2.48
CA MET A 4 48.82 -25.29 -2.01
C MET A 4 47.96 -24.77 -3.18
N PRO A 5 46.64 -25.04 -3.19
CA PRO A 5 45.76 -24.52 -4.22
C PRO A 5 45.55 -23.02 -4.05
N ALA A 6 45.65 -22.31 -5.17
CA ALA A 6 45.33 -20.89 -5.26
C ALA A 6 43.84 -20.68 -4.92
N VAL A 7 43.58 -19.90 -3.87
CA VAL A 7 42.25 -19.43 -3.52
C VAL A 7 41.86 -18.34 -4.51
N ASP A 8 41.04 -18.71 -5.50
CA ASP A 8 40.40 -17.76 -6.42
C ASP A 8 39.49 -16.80 -5.63
N LYS A 9 40.01 -15.59 -5.38
CA LYS A 9 39.24 -14.47 -4.82
C LYS A 9 38.45 -13.75 -5.92
N ASN A 10 37.58 -14.48 -6.61
CA ASN A 10 36.53 -13.87 -7.42
C ASN A 10 35.22 -13.88 -6.63
N ASN A 11 35.16 -13.00 -5.62
CA ASN A 11 33.87 -12.50 -5.11
C ASN A 11 33.26 -11.64 -6.21
N GLY A 12 32.62 -12.30 -7.17
CA GLY A 12 31.71 -11.68 -8.10
C GLY A 12 30.66 -10.92 -7.30
N VAL A 13 30.76 -9.60 -7.28
CA VAL A 13 29.68 -8.70 -6.91
C VAL A 13 28.54 -9.03 -7.86
N THR A 14 27.63 -9.89 -7.41
CA THR A 14 26.38 -10.16 -8.09
C THR A 14 25.62 -8.85 -8.13
N SER A 15 25.64 -8.21 -9.30
CA SER A 15 24.73 -7.10 -9.60
C SER A 15 23.32 -7.52 -9.19
N PRO A 16 22.61 -6.76 -8.34
CA PRO A 16 21.26 -7.12 -7.86
C PRO A 16 20.19 -7.02 -8.95
N HIS A 17 20.60 -6.90 -10.22
CA HIS A 17 19.76 -6.77 -11.40
C HIS A 17 19.82 -8.00 -12.31
N ALA A 18 19.82 -9.20 -11.74
CA ALA A 18 19.43 -10.37 -12.52
C ALA A 18 17.98 -10.15 -12.97
N ARG A 19 17.77 -9.81 -14.24
CA ARG A 19 16.43 -9.64 -14.83
C ARG A 19 15.67 -10.95 -14.60
N THR A 20 14.77 -10.97 -13.63
CA THR A 20 13.93 -12.14 -13.38
C THR A 20 13.06 -12.32 -14.62
N THR A 21 13.34 -13.37 -15.38
CA THR A 21 12.51 -13.76 -16.53
C THR A 21 11.23 -14.36 -15.99
N TYR A 22 10.13 -13.62 -16.08
CA TYR A 22 8.82 -14.12 -15.69
C TYR A 22 8.25 -14.98 -16.80
N THR A 23 7.75 -16.16 -16.43
CA THR A 23 6.93 -16.97 -17.32
C THR A 23 5.50 -16.41 -17.36
N TRP A 24 4.73 -16.73 -18.39
CA TRP A 24 3.31 -16.39 -18.45
C TRP A 24 2.53 -16.89 -17.22
N GLY A 25 2.87 -18.08 -16.72
CA GLY A 25 2.27 -18.63 -15.50
C GLY A 25 2.54 -17.78 -14.25
N ASP A 26 3.74 -17.21 -14.14
CA ASP A 26 4.09 -16.32 -13.02
C ASP A 26 3.26 -15.03 -13.06
N LEU A 27 3.10 -14.45 -14.25
CA LEU A 27 2.28 -13.25 -14.44
C LEU A 27 0.82 -13.51 -14.10
N GLU A 28 0.26 -14.66 -14.50
CA GLU A 28 -1.10 -15.06 -14.13
C GLU A 28 -1.25 -15.26 -12.62
N SER A 29 -0.27 -15.88 -11.97
CA SER A 29 -0.23 -16.02 -10.51
C SER A 29 -0.23 -14.64 -9.82
N ILE A 30 0.56 -13.70 -10.33
CA ILE A 30 0.64 -12.33 -9.80
C ILE A 30 -0.69 -11.61 -9.96
N LYS A 31 -1.34 -11.67 -11.13
CA LYS A 31 -2.68 -11.08 -11.35
C LYS A 31 -3.71 -11.64 -10.37
N SER A 32 -3.70 -12.96 -10.20
CA SER A 32 -4.60 -13.66 -9.30
C SER A 32 -4.40 -13.27 -7.84
N LYS A 33 -3.13 -13.18 -7.39
CA LYS A 33 -2.77 -12.69 -6.04
C LYS A 33 -3.17 -11.22 -5.84
N ALA A 34 -2.95 -10.37 -6.85
CA ALA A 34 -3.33 -8.97 -6.80
C ALA A 34 -4.85 -8.81 -6.67
N ALA A 35 -5.64 -9.53 -7.47
CA ALA A 35 -7.10 -9.54 -7.39
C ALA A 35 -7.60 -10.01 -6.02
N CYS A 36 -7.04 -11.10 -5.49
CA CYS A 36 -7.35 -11.61 -4.15
C CYS A 36 -7.08 -10.55 -3.08
N ALA A 37 -5.98 -9.81 -3.20
CA ALA A 37 -5.62 -8.85 -2.19
C ALA A 37 -6.43 -7.55 -2.26
N ILE A 38 -6.78 -7.08 -3.45
CA ILE A 38 -7.75 -5.98 -3.62
C ILE A 38 -9.06 -6.35 -2.94
N ASP A 39 -9.56 -7.56 -3.19
CA ASP A 39 -10.79 -8.07 -2.59
C ASP A 39 -10.70 -8.13 -1.05
N ARG A 40 -9.57 -8.57 -0.50
CA ARG A 40 -9.32 -8.55 0.96
C ARG A 40 -9.28 -7.14 1.53
N CYS A 41 -8.64 -6.20 0.85
CA CYS A 41 -8.61 -4.81 1.28
C CYS A 41 -10.01 -4.20 1.31
N GLU A 42 -10.83 -4.48 0.31
CA GLU A 42 -12.23 -4.05 0.28
C GLU A 42 -13.07 -4.69 1.40
N PHE A 43 -12.88 -5.99 1.63
CA PHE A 43 -13.51 -6.70 2.76
C PHE A 43 -13.17 -6.01 4.09
N LEU A 44 -11.88 -5.78 4.36
CA LEU A 44 -11.43 -5.16 5.60
C LEU A 44 -11.93 -3.71 5.75
N ASN A 45 -11.93 -2.94 4.67
CA ASN A 45 -12.43 -1.57 4.70
C ASN A 45 -13.94 -1.52 4.95
N SER A 46 -14.71 -2.41 4.30
CA SER A 46 -16.14 -2.51 4.54
C SER A 46 -16.44 -3.00 5.96
N SER A 47 -15.68 -3.96 6.48
CA SER A 47 -15.82 -4.44 7.87
C SER A 47 -15.52 -3.33 8.87
N ARG A 48 -14.48 -2.51 8.64
CA ARG A 48 -14.16 -1.35 9.48
C ARG A 48 -15.32 -0.35 9.59
N ASN A 49 -15.96 -0.02 8.46
CA ASN A 49 -17.10 0.89 8.46
C ASN A 49 -18.26 0.33 9.28
N LYS A 50 -18.58 -0.96 9.08
CA LYS A 50 -19.61 -1.65 9.85
C LYS A 50 -19.30 -1.71 11.35
N PHE A 51 -18.04 -1.93 11.72
CA PHE A 51 -17.64 -1.88 13.13
C PHE A 51 -17.78 -0.48 13.73
N THR A 52 -17.54 0.57 12.93
CA THR A 52 -17.73 1.95 13.38
C THR A 52 -19.21 2.23 13.65
N GLU A 53 -20.10 1.80 12.75
CA GLU A 53 -21.56 1.89 12.94
C GLU A 53 -22.03 1.07 14.15
N PHE A 54 -21.52 -0.16 14.30
CA PHE A 54 -21.80 -1.03 15.43
C PHE A 54 -21.42 -0.36 16.77
N ARG A 55 -20.21 0.21 16.86
CA ARG A 55 -19.75 0.93 18.05
C ARG A 55 -20.58 2.17 18.34
N ALA A 56 -20.96 2.94 17.32
CA ALA A 56 -21.85 4.08 17.49
C ALA A 56 -23.22 3.65 18.04
N ALA A 57 -23.77 2.53 17.53
CA ALA A 57 -25.02 1.97 18.02
C ALA A 57 -24.93 1.47 19.46
N GLU A 58 -23.84 0.77 19.84
CA GLU A 58 -23.58 0.35 21.22
C GLU A 58 -23.48 1.56 22.17
N ALA A 59 -22.70 2.57 21.79
CA ALA A 59 -22.54 3.79 22.58
C ALA A 59 -23.88 4.54 22.77
N GLY A 60 -24.71 4.57 21.72
CA GLY A 60 -26.07 5.12 21.79
C GLY A 60 -26.96 4.36 22.78
N LYS A 61 -26.95 3.02 22.73
CA LYS A 61 -27.71 2.15 23.66
C LYS A 61 -27.26 2.35 25.11
N ILE A 62 -25.95 2.37 25.36
CA ILE A 62 -25.38 2.60 26.69
C ILE A 62 -25.72 4.00 27.19
N GLY A 63 -25.53 5.03 26.35
CA GLY A 63 -25.84 6.42 26.70
C GLY A 63 -27.32 6.61 27.02
N PHE A 64 -28.21 5.96 26.28
CA PHE A 64 -29.64 5.95 26.60
C PHE A 64 -29.91 5.26 27.94
N ALA A 65 -29.29 4.11 28.19
CA ALA A 65 -29.50 3.36 29.44
C ALA A 65 -29.03 4.12 30.68
N ILE A 66 -27.90 4.82 30.60
CA ILE A 66 -27.39 5.68 31.67
C ILE A 66 -28.39 6.79 32.02
N ARG A 67 -29.04 7.39 31.03
CA ARG A 67 -29.98 8.50 31.24
C ARG A 67 -31.38 8.07 31.67
N SER A 68 -31.82 6.88 31.25
CA SER A 68 -33.24 6.49 31.32
C SER A 68 -33.56 5.38 32.33
N ARG A 69 -32.56 4.66 32.84
CA ARG A 69 -32.79 3.47 33.69
C ARG A 69 -32.29 3.67 35.11
N SER A 70 -33.02 3.10 36.07
CA SER A 70 -32.68 3.09 37.49
C SER A 70 -31.43 2.25 37.81
N GLN A 71 -31.13 1.23 37.01
CA GLN A 71 -29.97 0.35 37.18
C GLN A 71 -29.18 0.20 35.85
N PRO A 72 -28.38 1.21 35.47
CA PRO A 72 -27.67 1.22 34.19
C PRO A 72 -26.56 0.15 34.11
N HIS A 73 -25.96 -0.20 35.24
CA HIS A 73 -24.85 -1.17 35.32
C HIS A 73 -25.23 -2.57 34.81
N LEU A 74 -26.46 -3.03 35.04
CA LEU A 74 -26.93 -4.35 34.58
C LEU A 74 -26.99 -4.42 33.05
N LEU A 75 -27.52 -3.38 32.40
CA LEU A 75 -27.59 -3.35 30.94
C LEU A 75 -26.20 -3.18 30.32
N MET A 76 -25.35 -2.33 30.90
CA MET A 76 -23.97 -2.16 30.43
C MET A 76 -23.20 -3.47 30.49
N SER A 77 -23.24 -4.17 31.62
CA SER A 77 -22.60 -5.49 31.76
C SER A 77 -23.08 -6.47 30.70
N LYS A 78 -24.41 -6.54 30.48
CA LYS A 78 -25.00 -7.39 29.45
C LYS A 78 -24.52 -7.03 28.03
N THR A 79 -24.58 -5.75 27.66
CA THR A 79 -24.15 -5.28 26.34
C THR A 79 -22.66 -5.53 26.11
N LEU A 80 -21.82 -5.31 27.12
CA LEU A 80 -20.40 -5.59 27.03
C LEU A 80 -20.10 -7.09 26.94
N SER A 81 -20.88 -7.94 27.63
CA SER A 81 -20.71 -9.39 27.55
C SER A 81 -21.06 -9.98 26.19
N THR A 82 -22.09 -9.45 25.51
CA THR A 82 -22.51 -9.96 24.18
C THR A 82 -21.76 -9.30 23.03
N GLY A 83 -21.12 -8.14 23.27
CA GLY A 83 -20.48 -7.36 22.21
C GLY A 83 -19.40 -8.11 21.43
N LEU A 84 -18.73 -9.09 22.03
CA LEU A 84 -17.75 -9.93 21.31
C LEU A 84 -18.41 -10.89 20.33
N GLU A 85 -19.49 -11.56 20.74
CA GLU A 85 -20.25 -12.47 19.88
C GLU A 85 -20.92 -11.69 18.73
N ASP A 86 -21.51 -10.53 19.06
CA ASP A 86 -22.13 -9.62 18.09
C ASP A 86 -21.09 -9.15 17.06
N ALA A 87 -19.89 -8.75 17.51
CA ALA A 87 -18.79 -8.34 16.65
C ALA A 87 -18.29 -9.46 15.73
N SER A 88 -18.18 -10.69 16.23
CA SER A 88 -17.82 -11.85 15.42
C SER A 88 -18.88 -12.13 14.36
N SER A 89 -20.16 -12.13 14.75
CA SER A 89 -21.28 -12.40 13.84
C SER A 89 -21.37 -11.38 12.69
N LEU A 90 -21.03 -10.12 12.97
CA LEU A 90 -21.00 -9.04 11.98
C LEU A 90 -19.95 -9.30 10.90
N LEU A 91 -18.79 -9.81 11.29
CA LEU A 91 -17.71 -10.14 10.37
C LEU A 91 -18.07 -11.38 9.53
N ASP A 92 -18.65 -12.41 10.14
CA ASP A 92 -19.12 -13.61 9.43
C ASP A 92 -20.21 -13.27 8.41
N ALA A 93 -21.14 -12.38 8.76
CA ALA A 93 -22.17 -11.89 7.85
C ALA A 93 -21.54 -11.12 6.66
N GLN A 94 -20.50 -10.34 6.91
CA GLN A 94 -19.77 -9.66 5.83
C GLN A 94 -19.04 -10.67 4.94
N GLN A 95 -18.42 -11.70 5.52
CA GLN A 95 -17.72 -12.74 4.77
C GLN A 95 -18.69 -13.49 3.83
N LYS A 96 -19.87 -13.85 4.33
CA LYS A 96 -20.93 -14.47 3.52
C LYS A 96 -21.34 -13.57 2.37
N ARG A 97 -21.64 -12.29 2.65
CA ARG A 97 -22.03 -11.30 1.63
C ARG A 97 -20.98 -11.16 0.52
N VAL A 98 -19.71 -11.06 0.87
CA VAL A 98 -18.60 -10.90 -0.11
C VAL A 98 -18.41 -12.20 -0.91
N SER A 99 -18.50 -13.35 -0.25
CA SER A 99 -18.40 -14.68 -0.90
C SER A 99 -19.55 -14.91 -1.89
N GLU A 100 -20.79 -14.61 -1.51
CA GLU A 100 -21.98 -14.71 -2.36
C GLU A 100 -21.90 -13.77 -3.56
N ALA A 101 -21.40 -12.55 -3.35
CA ALA A 101 -21.24 -11.55 -4.40
C ALA A 101 -20.12 -11.88 -5.39
N LYS A 102 -19.28 -12.90 -5.11
CA LYS A 102 -18.14 -13.33 -5.92
C LYS A 102 -17.20 -12.17 -6.28
N THR A 103 -16.98 -11.26 -5.33
CA THR A 103 -16.20 -10.03 -5.55
C THR A 103 -14.77 -10.32 -6.01
N GLY A 104 -14.11 -11.34 -5.48
CA GLY A 104 -12.77 -11.74 -5.91
C GLY A 104 -12.70 -12.10 -7.40
N LEU A 105 -13.72 -12.79 -7.94
CA LEU A 105 -13.79 -13.09 -9.38
C LEU A 105 -13.99 -11.82 -10.19
N LYS A 106 -14.91 -10.94 -9.76
CA LYS A 106 -15.13 -9.64 -10.42
C LYS A 106 -13.86 -8.78 -10.45
N ARG A 107 -13.03 -8.85 -9.40
CA ARG A 107 -11.73 -8.15 -9.35
C ARG A 107 -10.71 -8.78 -10.30
N LEU A 108 -10.67 -10.10 -10.38
CA LEU A 108 -9.83 -10.79 -11.35
C LEU A 108 -10.21 -10.45 -12.79
N ASP A 109 -11.50 -10.44 -13.10
CA ASP A 109 -12.01 -10.06 -14.42
C ASP A 109 -11.65 -8.61 -14.77
N ALA A 110 -11.74 -7.69 -13.81
CA ALA A 110 -11.34 -6.30 -13.99
C ALA A 110 -9.83 -6.15 -14.26
N VAL A 111 -8.99 -6.89 -13.54
CA VAL A 111 -7.53 -6.92 -13.77
C VAL A 111 -7.21 -7.51 -15.14
N ASN A 112 -7.88 -8.60 -15.53
CA ASN A 112 -7.70 -9.22 -16.84
C ASN A 112 -8.11 -8.27 -17.96
N LYS A 113 -9.25 -7.58 -17.84
CA LYS A 113 -9.70 -6.58 -18.81
C LYS A 113 -8.68 -5.45 -18.96
N TYR A 114 -8.18 -4.91 -17.84
CA TYR A 114 -7.15 -3.87 -17.86
C TYR A 114 -5.88 -4.33 -18.60
N VAL A 115 -5.44 -5.56 -18.37
CA VAL A 115 -4.25 -6.11 -19.06
C VAL A 115 -4.52 -6.31 -20.54
N ILE A 116 -5.68 -6.85 -20.93
CA ILE A 116 -6.06 -7.01 -22.34
C ILE A 116 -6.07 -5.66 -23.06
N ASP A 117 -6.66 -4.63 -22.44
CA ASP A 117 -6.69 -3.27 -23.00
C ASP A 117 -5.26 -2.70 -23.16
N LYS A 118 -4.38 -2.93 -22.18
CA LYS A 118 -2.98 -2.48 -22.24
C LYS A 118 -2.15 -3.22 -23.29
N GLU A 119 -2.33 -4.53 -23.41
CA GLU A 119 -1.66 -5.35 -24.42
C GLU A 119 -2.15 -4.99 -25.83
N LYS A 120 -3.45 -4.69 -25.99
CA LYS A 120 -4.00 -4.18 -27.25
C LYS A 120 -3.33 -2.88 -27.67
N HIS A 121 -3.12 -1.96 -26.73
CA HIS A 121 -2.47 -0.68 -27.02
C HIS A 121 -0.98 -0.82 -27.34
N THR A 122 -0.29 -1.83 -26.79
CA THR A 122 1.17 -1.97 -26.90
C THR A 122 1.57 -2.92 -28.04
N GLY A 123 0.89 -4.07 -28.16
CA GLY A 123 1.17 -5.14 -29.11
C GLY A 123 0.07 -5.37 -30.16
N GLY A 124 -0.93 -4.49 -30.25
CA GLY A 124 -2.00 -4.57 -31.24
C GLY A 124 -2.94 -5.77 -31.01
N GLU A 125 -3.55 -6.27 -32.09
CA GLU A 125 -4.52 -7.37 -32.02
C GLU A 125 -3.90 -8.70 -31.59
N GLU A 126 -2.62 -8.94 -31.92
CA GLU A 126 -1.92 -10.16 -31.53
C GLU A 126 -1.69 -10.21 -30.02
N GLY A 127 -1.24 -9.09 -29.43
CA GLY A 127 -1.10 -8.95 -27.97
C GLY A 127 -2.43 -9.11 -27.24
N GLN A 128 -3.50 -8.53 -27.79
CA GLN A 128 -4.86 -8.70 -27.26
C GLN A 128 -5.28 -10.17 -27.23
N LYS A 129 -5.15 -10.90 -28.35
CA LYS A 129 -5.53 -12.32 -28.44
C LYS A 129 -4.71 -13.21 -27.51
N ALA A 130 -3.41 -12.93 -27.36
CA ALA A 130 -2.54 -13.64 -26.44
C ALA A 130 -3.00 -13.43 -24.98
N ALA A 131 -3.29 -12.19 -24.59
CA ALA A 131 -3.78 -11.86 -23.25
C ALA A 131 -5.16 -12.48 -22.97
N GLU A 132 -6.09 -12.47 -23.94
CA GLU A 132 -7.39 -13.12 -23.82
C GLU A 132 -7.27 -14.64 -23.63
N ASN A 133 -6.39 -15.29 -24.37
CA ASN A 133 -6.15 -16.72 -24.22
C ASN A 133 -5.53 -17.06 -22.87
N SER A 134 -4.61 -16.22 -22.38
CA SER A 134 -4.03 -16.37 -21.05
C SER A 134 -5.10 -16.24 -19.96
N ALA A 135 -5.94 -15.20 -20.04
CA ALA A 135 -7.01 -14.91 -19.08
C ALA A 135 -8.03 -16.04 -18.91
N LYS A 136 -8.29 -16.84 -19.95
CA LYS A 136 -9.22 -17.99 -19.88
C LYS A 136 -8.76 -19.09 -18.93
N SER A 137 -7.45 -19.21 -18.74
CA SER A 137 -6.85 -20.23 -17.88
C SER A 137 -6.62 -19.77 -16.44
N THR A 138 -6.80 -18.48 -16.16
CA THR A 138 -6.52 -17.89 -14.86
C THR A 138 -7.57 -18.30 -13.83
N GLN A 139 -7.12 -18.93 -12.75
CA GLN A 139 -7.96 -19.24 -11.60
C GLN A 139 -7.71 -18.24 -10.47
N LEU A 140 -8.76 -17.89 -9.75
CA LEU A 140 -8.66 -17.02 -8.58
C LEU A 140 -7.92 -17.74 -7.45
N PHE A 141 -6.89 -17.10 -6.94
CA PHE A 141 -6.16 -17.50 -5.75
C PHE A 141 -7.09 -17.29 -4.55
N LYS A 142 -7.53 -18.40 -3.95
CA LYS A 142 -8.44 -18.36 -2.79
C LYS A 142 -7.62 -18.25 -1.52
N ARG A 143 -7.72 -17.10 -0.85
CA ARG A 143 -7.20 -16.90 0.51
C ARG A 143 -8.38 -16.66 1.46
N PRO A 144 -8.51 -17.41 2.56
CA PRO A 144 -9.62 -17.23 3.50
C PRO A 144 -9.59 -15.82 4.11
N TYR A 145 -10.76 -15.20 4.26
CA TYR A 145 -10.88 -13.92 4.96
C TYR A 145 -10.47 -14.09 6.43
N PRO A 146 -9.89 -13.05 7.05
CA PRO A 146 -9.46 -13.15 8.43
C PRO A 146 -10.66 -13.24 9.37
N LEU A 147 -10.57 -14.08 10.40
CA LEU A 147 -11.59 -14.20 11.43
C LEU A 147 -11.53 -13.01 12.41
N TYR A 148 -12.62 -12.75 13.13
CA TYR A 148 -12.63 -11.69 14.15
C TYR A 148 -11.55 -11.90 15.22
N ALA A 149 -11.38 -13.12 15.69
CA ALA A 149 -10.34 -13.47 16.65
C ALA A 149 -8.92 -13.19 16.12
N GLU A 150 -8.68 -13.38 14.82
CA GLU A 150 -7.37 -13.10 14.19
C GLU A 150 -7.11 -11.59 14.08
N LEU A 151 -8.15 -10.79 13.82
CA LEU A 151 -8.04 -9.33 13.78
C LEU A 151 -7.91 -8.70 15.17
N TYR A 152 -8.52 -9.32 16.18
CA TYR A 152 -8.47 -8.86 17.57
C TYR A 152 -7.16 -9.27 18.26
N ASN A 153 -6.70 -10.51 18.03
CA ASN A 153 -5.46 -11.05 18.60
C ASN A 153 -4.22 -10.61 17.79
N LEU A 154 -4.03 -9.31 17.62
CA LEU A 154 -2.81 -8.74 17.01
C LEU A 154 -1.55 -8.93 17.90
N ARG A 155 -1.68 -9.60 19.05
CA ARG A 155 -0.57 -10.07 19.91
C ARG A 155 0.26 -11.20 19.28
N THR A 156 -0.04 -11.62 18.06
CA THR A 156 0.88 -12.42 17.25
C THR A 156 2.15 -11.66 16.83
N HIS A 157 2.23 -10.34 17.07
CA HIS A 157 3.52 -9.67 17.16
C HIS A 157 4.18 -9.95 18.51
N GLU A 158 5.34 -10.61 18.48
CA GLU A 158 6.21 -10.71 19.63
C GLU A 158 6.47 -9.30 20.22
N LEU A 159 6.20 -9.14 21.52
CA LEU A 159 6.50 -7.92 22.27
C LEU A 159 7.97 -7.53 22.04
N GLY A 160 8.20 -6.34 21.50
CA GLY A 160 9.55 -5.80 21.23
C GLY A 160 10.04 -5.98 19.79
N LYS A 161 9.35 -6.76 18.93
CA LYS A 161 9.64 -6.75 17.49
C LYS A 161 8.88 -5.61 16.80
N PRO A 162 9.52 -4.89 15.85
CA PRO A 162 8.83 -3.88 15.07
C PRO A 162 7.64 -4.52 14.36
N ARG A 163 6.50 -3.81 14.34
CA ARG A 163 5.31 -4.23 13.61
C ARG A 163 5.70 -4.47 12.17
N GLU A 164 5.61 -5.72 11.70
CA GLU A 164 5.73 -5.98 10.27
C GLU A 164 4.64 -5.17 9.58
N GLN A 165 5.06 -4.30 8.66
CA GLN A 165 4.12 -3.56 7.85
C GLN A 165 3.21 -4.58 7.18
N PRO A 166 1.89 -4.36 7.12
CA PRO A 166 1.00 -5.26 6.39
C PRO A 166 1.62 -5.40 5.00
N LEU A 167 2.16 -6.58 4.70
CA LEU A 167 2.80 -6.83 3.43
C LEU A 167 1.72 -6.57 2.40
N GLY A 168 1.81 -5.41 1.76
CA GLY A 168 1.00 -5.10 0.62
C GLY A 168 1.16 -6.27 -0.35
N PRO A 169 0.09 -6.69 -1.03
CA PRO A 169 0.20 -7.73 -2.06
C PRO A 169 1.19 -7.37 -3.17
N CYS A 170 1.53 -6.09 -3.29
CA CYS A 170 2.73 -5.65 -3.93
C CYS A 170 3.83 -5.67 -2.88
N THR A 171 4.76 -6.63 -2.99
CA THR A 171 6.13 -6.39 -2.58
C THR A 171 6.55 -5.13 -3.33
N LEU A 172 6.37 -3.95 -2.72
CA LEU A 172 7.02 -2.75 -3.22
C LEU A 172 8.50 -3.09 -3.12
N LEU A 173 9.13 -3.29 -4.28
CA LEU A 173 10.55 -3.54 -4.40
C LEU A 173 11.28 -2.34 -3.78
N GLN A 174 11.54 -2.44 -2.48
CA GLN A 174 12.20 -1.49 -1.59
C GLN A 174 11.57 -0.07 -1.52
N ALA A 175 11.77 0.58 -0.38
CA ALA A 175 11.71 2.03 -0.31
C ALA A 175 12.67 2.59 -1.37
N TYR A 176 12.22 3.53 -2.19
CA TYR A 176 13.08 4.22 -3.17
C TYR A 176 14.33 4.73 -2.45
N GLN A 177 15.46 4.07 -2.68
CA GLN A 177 16.77 4.58 -2.30
C GLN A 177 17.25 5.40 -3.49
N PRO A 178 17.21 6.74 -3.41
CA PRO A 178 17.76 7.56 -4.49
C PRO A 178 19.21 7.16 -4.69
N ASN A 179 19.63 7.07 -5.96
CA ASN A 179 21.02 6.83 -6.31
C ASN A 179 21.90 7.84 -5.56
N PRO A 180 22.99 7.44 -4.88
CA PRO A 180 23.88 8.36 -4.15
C PRO A 180 24.44 9.49 -5.02
N ALA A 181 24.47 9.32 -6.34
CA ALA A 181 24.77 10.42 -7.28
C ALA A 181 23.67 11.49 -7.34
N ALA A 182 22.40 11.09 -7.23
CA ALA A 182 21.25 12.00 -7.19
C ALA A 182 21.15 12.78 -5.85
N LEU A 183 21.69 12.21 -4.76
CA LEU A 183 21.83 12.90 -3.46
C LEU A 183 22.85 14.05 -3.48
N ARG A 184 23.70 14.13 -4.51
CA ARG A 184 24.76 15.15 -4.65
C ARG A 184 24.42 16.24 -5.67
N HIS A 185 23.31 16.13 -6.38
CA HIS A 185 22.86 17.17 -7.30
C HIS A 185 22.44 18.41 -6.50
N GLY A 186 23.31 19.43 -6.48
CA GLY A 186 23.12 20.68 -5.73
C GLY A 186 24.17 20.97 -4.65
N MET A 187 25.03 20.02 -4.29
CA MET A 187 26.09 20.24 -3.28
C MET A 187 27.47 20.59 -3.86
N GLN A 188 27.63 20.57 -5.18
CA GLN A 188 28.83 21.06 -5.86
C GLN A 188 28.51 22.39 -6.55
N GLY A 189 28.60 23.48 -5.80
CA GLY A 189 28.27 24.80 -6.35
C GLY A 189 28.60 26.02 -5.48
N THR A 190 28.82 25.89 -4.18
CA THR A 190 29.36 27.00 -3.36
C THR A 190 30.88 26.99 -3.41
N HIS A 191 31.41 27.17 -4.62
CA HIS A 191 32.78 27.63 -4.81
C HIS A 191 32.83 29.06 -4.26
N LEU A 192 33.55 29.23 -3.15
CA LEU A 192 34.01 30.49 -2.59
C LEU A 192 34.40 31.45 -3.72
N SER A 193 33.49 32.35 -4.07
CA SER A 193 33.72 33.43 -5.02
C SER A 193 33.56 34.74 -4.26
N SER A 194 34.70 35.16 -3.70
CA SER A 194 35.15 36.55 -3.67
C SER A 194 34.10 37.59 -3.23
N MET A 195 33.86 37.69 -1.93
CA MET A 195 33.40 38.94 -1.33
C MET A 195 34.62 39.84 -1.10
N ASN A 196 34.97 40.65 -2.10
CA ASN A 196 35.71 41.90 -1.90
C ASN A 196 35.57 42.81 -3.12
N SER A 197 34.46 43.55 -3.19
CA SER A 197 34.42 44.84 -3.90
C SER A 197 33.31 45.72 -3.33
N MET A 198 33.59 46.34 -2.18
CA MET A 198 32.76 47.39 -1.61
C MET A 198 33.64 48.62 -1.38
N ALA A 199 33.85 49.43 -2.44
CA ALA A 199 34.28 50.82 -2.32
C ALA A 199 34.34 51.51 -3.69
N LYS A 200 33.29 52.23 -4.08
CA LYS A 200 33.33 53.70 -4.30
C LYS A 200 32.06 54.19 -4.98
N SER A 201 31.22 54.78 -4.14
CA SER A 201 30.28 55.83 -4.48
C SER A 201 30.99 57.02 -5.14
N THR A 202 30.43 57.57 -6.23
CA THR A 202 30.13 59.01 -6.47
C THR A 202 30.10 59.36 -7.96
N LYS A 203 28.93 59.78 -8.47
CA LYS A 203 28.68 61.01 -9.27
C LYS A 203 27.30 60.94 -9.93
N SER A 204 26.36 61.80 -9.51
CA SER A 204 26.03 63.09 -10.16
C SER A 204 24.87 62.95 -11.15
N VAL A 205 23.64 62.96 -10.64
CA VAL A 205 22.42 63.16 -11.44
C VAL A 205 22.13 64.67 -11.49
N LYS A 206 22.05 65.18 -12.71
CA LYS A 206 21.81 66.57 -13.09
C LYS A 206 20.30 66.83 -13.17
N SER A 207 19.82 67.84 -12.47
CA SER A 207 18.41 68.25 -12.41
C SER A 207 17.86 68.71 -13.77
N PRO A 208 16.58 68.43 -14.09
CA PRO A 208 15.90 69.07 -15.20
C PRO A 208 15.34 70.45 -14.81
N LYS A 209 15.46 71.37 -15.76
CA LYS A 209 15.12 72.79 -15.71
C LYS A 209 13.62 72.97 -15.97
N ALA A 210 12.95 73.75 -15.13
CA ALA A 210 11.58 74.22 -15.34
C ALA A 210 11.53 75.20 -16.53
N ALA A 211 10.43 75.15 -17.28
CA ALA A 211 10.07 76.16 -18.26
C ALA A 211 8.60 76.56 -18.00
N GLU A 212 8.42 77.79 -17.51
CA GLU A 212 7.24 78.62 -17.68
C GLU A 212 7.23 79.17 -19.10
N GLU A 213 6.12 79.02 -19.83
CA GLU A 213 5.21 80.11 -20.23
C GLU A 213 3.93 79.52 -20.85
#